data_AF-A0A957GLR7-F1
#
_entry.id   AF-A0A957GLR7-F1
#
_cell.length_a   1.000
_cell.length_b   1.000
_cell.length_c   1.000
_cell.angle_alpha   90.00
_cell.angle_beta   90.00
_cell.angle_gamma   90.00
#
_symmetry.space_group_name_H-M   'P 1'
#
loop_
_entity.id
_entity.type
_entity.pdbx_description
1 polymer ?
#
loop_
_entity_poly.entity_id
_entity_poly.type
_entity_poly.pdbx_seq_one_letter_code
_entity_poly.pdbx_strand_id
1 'polypeptide(L)'
;MKQLMWVGYVDAVIEAIDLLALTCPHDILRTTANYFETHKQRMRYAYFRNQGYQIGSGTIESAAKQIGMMRMKVPGAIWNDANACIVAKAGAAYLSDRWACLPLAV
;
A
#
# COMPACT_ATOMS: atom_id res chain seq x y z
N MET A 1 -0.62 4.04 -18.78
CA MET A 1 -1.28 3.71 -17.49
C MET A 1 -0.51 4.17 -16.25
N LYS A 2 0.73 3.71 -16.00
CA LYS A 2 1.51 4.05 -14.79
C LYS A 2 1.67 5.56 -14.54
N GLN A 3 1.97 6.34 -15.58
CA GLN A 3 2.08 7.80 -15.48
C GLN A 3 0.75 8.47 -15.11
N LEU A 4 -0.38 8.01 -15.67
CA LEU A 4 -1.71 8.56 -15.37
C LEU A 4 -2.09 8.33 -13.89
N MET A 5 -1.83 7.13 -13.37
CA MET A 5 -2.01 6.84 -11.94
C MET A 5 -1.09 7.71 -11.07
N TRP A 6 0.16 7.92 -11.48
CA TRP A 6 1.13 8.71 -10.73
C TRP A 6 0.69 10.18 -10.57
N VAL A 7 0.04 10.73 -11.61
CA VAL A 7 -0.50 12.10 -11.61
C VAL A 7 -1.89 12.18 -10.96
N GLY A 8 -2.56 11.05 -10.74
CA GLY A 8 -3.85 10.97 -10.04
C GLY A 8 -5.07 10.87 -10.95
N TYR A 9 -4.88 10.67 -12.26
CA TYR A 9 -5.95 10.51 -13.23
C TYR A 9 -6.42 9.05 -13.31
N VAL A 10 -6.97 8.54 -12.20
CA VAL A 10 -7.50 7.17 -12.14
C VAL A 10 -8.76 7.04 -13.01
N ASP A 11 -9.58 8.10 -13.07
CA ASP A 11 -10.78 8.13 -13.90
C ASP A 11 -10.49 7.96 -15.39
N ALA A 12 -9.48 8.69 -15.89
CA ALA A 12 -9.04 8.55 -17.29
C ALA A 12 -8.51 7.14 -17.60
N VAL A 13 -7.99 6.44 -16.59
CA VAL A 13 -7.53 5.05 -16.74
C VAL A 13 -8.72 4.09 -16.84
N ILE A 14 -9.74 4.28 -16.00
CA ILE A 14 -10.97 3.47 -16.02
C ILE A 14 -11.69 3.66 -17.36
N GLU A 15 -11.88 4.92 -17.78
CA GLU A 15 -12.50 5.24 -19.07
C GLU A 15 -11.74 4.61 -20.25
N ALA A 16 -10.41 4.67 -20.25
CA ALA A 16 -9.61 4.03 -21.28
C ALA A 16 -9.77 2.49 -21.28
N ILE A 17 -9.87 1.85 -20.12
CA ILE A 17 -10.13 0.40 -20.03
C ILE A 17 -11.52 0.06 -20.54
N ASP A 18 -12.54 0.85 -20.18
CA ASP A 18 -13.92 0.63 -20.62
C ASP A 18 -14.05 0.78 -22.14
N LEU A 19 -13.41 1.80 -22.73
CA LEU A 19 -13.34 1.97 -24.18
C LEU A 19 -12.66 0.78 -24.87
N LEU A 20 -11.57 0.25 -24.30
CA LEU A 20 -10.90 -0.96 -24.79
C LEU A 20 -11.79 -2.21 -24.67
N ALA A 21 -12.58 -2.31 -23.60
CA ALA A 21 -13.50 -3.42 -23.37
C ALA A 21 -14.64 -3.45 -24.40
N LEU A 22 -15.04 -2.31 -24.97
CA LEU A 22 -16.02 -2.24 -26.06
C LEU A 22 -15.50 -2.85 -27.36
N THR A 23 -14.19 -2.68 -27.65
CA THR A 23 -13.58 -3.22 -28.88
C THR A 23 -13.09 -4.66 -28.72
N CYS A 24 -12.74 -5.06 -27.50
CA CYS A 24 -12.13 -6.34 -27.20
C CYS A 24 -12.71 -6.88 -25.88
N PRO A 25 -13.89 -7.51 -25.87
CA PRO A 25 -14.52 -7.98 -24.65
C PRO A 25 -13.72 -9.16 -24.06
N HIS A 26 -12.75 -8.83 -23.21
CA HIS A 26 -12.01 -9.76 -22.37
C HIS A 26 -12.43 -9.57 -20.91
N ASP A 27 -12.73 -10.65 -20.21
CA ASP A 27 -13.08 -10.63 -18.79
C ASP A 27 -12.02 -9.94 -17.91
N ILE A 28 -10.76 -9.96 -18.34
CA ILE A 28 -9.65 -9.27 -17.68
C ILE A 28 -9.86 -7.75 -17.67
N LEU A 29 -10.37 -7.16 -18.77
CA LEU A 29 -10.58 -5.71 -18.82
C LEU A 29 -11.70 -5.28 -17.88
N ARG A 30 -12.82 -6.02 -17.87
CA ARG A 30 -13.95 -5.74 -16.97
C ARG A 30 -13.58 -5.88 -15.50
N THR A 31 -12.85 -6.95 -15.15
CA THR A 31 -12.37 -7.16 -13.76
C THR A 31 -11.36 -6.09 -13.35
N THR A 32 -10.50 -5.66 -14.28
CA THR A 32 -9.55 -4.57 -14.06
C THR A 32 -10.26 -3.24 -13.81
N ALA A 33 -11.19 -2.83 -14.68
CA ALA A 33 -11.98 -1.61 -14.50
C ALA A 33 -12.72 -1.59 -13.15
N ASN A 34 -13.42 -2.69 -12.83
CA ASN A 34 -14.10 -2.85 -11.54
C ASN A 34 -13.15 -2.72 -10.35
N TYR A 35 -11.94 -3.27 -10.45
CA TYR A 35 -10.93 -3.15 -9.40
C TYR A 35 -10.50 -1.70 -9.20
N PHE A 36 -10.23 -0.97 -10.28
CA PHE A 36 -9.85 0.44 -10.24
C PHE A 36 -10.97 1.31 -9.65
N GLU A 37 -12.21 1.08 -10.06
CA GLU A 37 -13.38 1.80 -9.55
C GLU A 37 -13.57 1.55 -8.04
N THR A 38 -13.59 0.28 -7.64
CA THR A 38 -13.78 -0.12 -6.22
C THR A 38 -12.71 0.46 -5.30
N HIS A 39 -11.47 0.58 -5.79
CA HIS A 39 -10.33 1.00 -4.98
C HIS A 39 -9.86 2.42 -5.28
N LYS A 40 -10.62 3.22 -6.02
CA LYS A 40 -10.25 4.58 -6.45
C LYS A 40 -9.74 5.47 -5.31
N GLN A 41 -10.38 5.39 -4.13
CA GLN A 41 -9.95 6.11 -2.92
C GLN A 41 -8.53 5.77 -2.47
N ARG A 42 -8.10 4.50 -2.63
CA ARG A 42 -6.75 4.03 -2.29
C ARG A 42 -5.71 4.43 -3.34
N MET A 43 -6.15 4.80 -4.54
CA MET A 43 -5.29 5.13 -5.68
C MET A 43 -5.03 6.63 -5.86
N ARG A 44 -5.33 7.44 -4.84
CA ARG A 44 -5.07 8.89 -4.80
C ARG A 44 -3.58 9.22 -4.62
N TYR A 45 -2.73 8.68 -5.49
CA TYR A 45 -1.27 8.79 -5.39
C TYR A 45 -0.78 10.24 -5.32
N ALA A 46 -1.31 11.14 -6.15
CA ALA A 46 -0.93 12.55 -6.13
C ALA A 46 -1.19 13.21 -4.78
N TYR A 47 -2.35 12.93 -4.16
CA TYR A 47 -2.70 13.42 -2.83
C TYR A 47 -1.69 12.93 -1.78
N PHE A 48 -1.43 11.62 -1.74
CA PHE A 48 -0.51 11.05 -0.77
C PHE A 48 0.94 11.52 -0.97
N ARG A 49 1.39 11.72 -2.23
CA ARG A 49 2.73 12.26 -2.49
C ARG A 49 2.86 13.70 -2.01
N ASN A 50 1.82 14.52 -2.20
CA ASN A 50 1.82 15.90 -1.71
C ASN A 50 1.86 15.97 -0.17
N GLN A 51 1.35 14.95 0.52
CA GLN A 51 1.47 14.79 1.97
C GLN A 51 2.83 14.22 2.42
N GLY A 52 3.75 13.96 1.48
CA GLY A 52 5.08 13.43 1.78
C GLY A 52 5.12 11.92 2.06
N TYR A 53 4.05 11.17 1.80
CA TYR A 53 4.07 9.71 1.97
C TYR A 53 5.03 9.04 0.97
N GLN A 54 5.72 8.01 1.44
CA GLN A 54 6.52 7.13 0.59
C GLN A 54 5.60 6.15 -0.13
N ILE A 55 5.60 6.15 -1.47
CA ILE A 55 4.67 5.33 -2.28
C ILE A 55 5.40 4.45 -3.30
N GLY A 56 6.73 4.38 -3.23
CA GLY A 56 7.51 3.47 -4.06
C GLY A 56 7.32 2.03 -3.62
N SER A 57 6.96 1.12 -4.54
CA SER A 57 6.75 -0.29 -4.23
C SER A 57 7.97 -0.92 -3.54
N GLY A 58 9.18 -0.65 -4.01
CA GLY A 58 10.40 -1.17 -3.41
C GLY A 58 10.63 -0.69 -1.96
N THR A 59 10.31 0.57 -1.66
CA THR A 59 10.42 1.10 -0.30
C THR A 59 9.40 0.43 0.63
N ILE A 60 8.16 0.28 0.17
CA ILE A 60 7.09 -0.37 0.93
C ILE A 60 7.38 -1.87 1.13
N GLU A 61 7.83 -2.57 0.09
CA GLU A 61 8.21 -4.00 0.15
C GLU A 61 9.39 -4.21 1.10
N SER A 62 10.41 -3.34 1.04
CA SER A 62 11.53 -3.36 1.96
C SER A 62 11.07 -3.16 3.41
N ALA A 63 10.21 -2.17 3.68
CA ALA A 63 9.68 -1.94 5.02
C ALA A 63 8.88 -3.15 5.54
N ALA A 64 8.01 -3.74 4.71
CA ALA A 64 7.25 -4.93 5.07
C ALA A 64 8.15 -6.14 5.39
N LYS A 65 9.24 -6.30 4.63
CA LYS A 65 10.25 -7.34 4.87
C LYS A 65 10.98 -7.10 6.20
N GLN A 66 11.44 -5.88 6.44
CA GLN A 66 12.24 -5.51 7.62
C GLN A 66 11.42 -5.60 8.91
N ILE A 67 10.24 -4.96 8.94
CA ILE A 67 9.41 -4.86 10.14
C ILE A 67 8.61 -6.15 10.37
N GLY A 68 7.94 -6.65 9.33
CA GLY A 68 7.06 -7.80 9.44
C GLY A 68 7.82 -9.11 9.34
N MET A 69 8.38 -9.41 8.17
CA MET A 69 8.91 -10.74 7.90
C MET A 69 10.11 -11.12 8.77
N MET A 70 11.10 -10.23 8.91
CA MET A 70 12.32 -10.59 9.64
C MET A 70 12.15 -10.63 11.14
N ARG A 71 11.19 -9.88 11.70
CA ARG A 71 11.01 -9.77 13.16
C ARG A 71 9.80 -10.52 13.70
N MET A 72 8.69 -10.58 12.96
CA MET A 72 7.43 -11.13 13.45
C MET A 72 7.15 -12.55 12.95
N LYS A 73 7.72 -12.95 11.81
CA LYS A 73 7.56 -14.30 11.24
C LYS A 73 8.66 -15.24 11.76
N VAL A 74 8.49 -15.72 13.00
CA VAL A 74 9.41 -16.68 13.63
C VAL A 74 8.68 -17.97 14.05
N PRO A 75 9.38 -19.13 14.12
CA PRO A 75 8.75 -20.39 14.50
C PRO A 75 8.05 -20.32 15.87
N GLY A 76 6.84 -20.87 15.95
CA GLY A 76 6.06 -20.91 17.18
C GLY A 76 5.44 -19.57 17.62
N ALA A 77 5.63 -18.48 16.85
CA ALA A 77 5.01 -17.21 17.18
C ALA A 77 3.50 -17.24 16.90
N ILE A 78 2.73 -16.97 17.96
CA ILE A 78 1.29 -16.73 17.90
C ILE A 78 1.08 -15.33 18.44
N TRP A 79 0.46 -14.48 17.64
CA TRP A 79 0.25 -13.08 17.98
C TRP A 79 -1.23 -12.82 18.20
N ASN A 80 -1.55 -12.06 19.25
CA ASN A 80 -2.77 -11.25 19.23
C ASN A 80 -2.48 -9.95 18.45
N ASP A 81 -3.50 -9.40 17.81
CA ASP A 81 -3.35 -8.25 16.89
C ASP A 81 -2.77 -7.01 17.58
N ALA A 82 -3.23 -6.72 18.81
CA ALA A 82 -2.75 -5.59 19.60
C ALA A 82 -1.25 -5.66 19.90
N ASN A 83 -0.76 -6.82 20.35
CA ASN A 83 0.66 -7.02 20.67
C ASN A 83 1.51 -7.09 19.41
N ALA A 84 1.00 -7.69 18.32
CA ALA A 84 1.65 -7.63 17.01
C ALA A 84 1.87 -6.17 16.57
N CYS A 85 0.85 -5.32 16.72
CA CYS A 85 0.94 -3.91 16.37
C CYS A 85 2.00 -3.18 17.21
N ILE A 86 2.05 -3.42 18.53
CA ILE A 86 3.05 -2.82 19.43
C ILE A 86 4.46 -3.23 19.03
N VAL A 87 4.70 -4.53 18.79
CA VAL A 87 6.02 -5.04 18.38
C VAL A 87 6.44 -4.48 17.02
N ALA A 88 5.52 -4.39 16.06
CA ALA A 88 5.78 -3.77 14.76
C ALA A 88 6.17 -2.30 14.90
N LYS A 89 5.44 -1.53 15.73
CA LYS A 89 5.76 -0.12 16.02
C LYS A 89 7.13 0.04 16.67
N ALA A 90 7.46 -0.82 17.64
CA ALA A 90 8.77 -0.82 18.29
C ALA A 90 9.90 -1.13 17.29
N GLY A 91 9.71 -2.13 16.41
CA GLY A 91 10.66 -2.46 15.35
C GLY A 91 10.85 -1.31 14.35
N ALA A 92 9.77 -0.66 13.95
CA ALA A 92 9.83 0.51 13.06
C ALA A 92 10.59 1.69 13.71
N ALA A 93 10.33 1.97 15.00
CA ALA A 93 11.02 3.03 15.73
C ALA A 93 12.52 2.73 15.89
N TYR A 94 12.88 1.47 16.17
CA TYR A 94 14.27 1.04 16.25
C TYR A 94 15.01 1.21 14.91
N LEU A 95 14.41 0.72 13.81
CA LEU A 95 15.03 0.81 12.47
C LEU A 95 15.15 2.23 11.93
N SER A 96 14.34 3.17 12.43
CA SER A 96 14.36 4.57 12.02
C SER A 96 15.15 5.49 12.95
N ASP A 97 15.81 4.94 13.98
CA ASP A 97 16.49 5.69 15.03
C ASP A 97 15.57 6.69 15.76
N ARG A 98 14.31 6.30 15.93
CA ARG A 98 13.25 7.09 16.59
C ARG A 98 12.72 6.41 17.84
N TRP A 99 13.54 5.59 18.48
CA TRP A 99 13.16 4.86 19.70
C TRP A 99 12.60 5.80 20.77
N ALA A 100 13.22 6.96 20.97
CA ALA A 100 12.80 7.97 21.94
C ALA A 100 11.43 8.60 21.63
N CYS A 101 10.95 8.52 20.39
CA CYS A 101 9.65 9.05 19.99
C CYS A 101 8.53 8.00 20.05
N LEU A 102 8.85 6.75 20.43
CA LEU A 102 7.84 5.71 20.55
C LEU A 102 6.99 6.00 21.79
N PRO A 103 5.67 6.25 21.65
CA PRO A 103 4.80 6.32 22.80
C PRO A 103 4.68 4.91 23.39
N LEU A 104 5.51 4.63 24.40
CA LEU A 104 5.40 3.42 25.20
C LEU A 104 4.16 3.57 26.09
N ALA A 105 3.03 3.15 25.53
CA ALA A 105 1.72 3.06 26.15
C ALA A 105 1.00 4.39 26.47
N VAL A 106 -0.22 4.51 25.93
CA VAL A 106 -1.41 4.56 26.79
C VAL A 106 -2.20 3.29 26.49
#